data_AF-R6P2L5-F1
#
_entry.id   AF-R6P2L5-F1
#
_cell.length_a   1.000
_cell.length_b   1.000
_cell.length_c   1.000
_cell.angle_alpha   90.00
_cell.angle_beta   90.00
_cell.angle_gamma   90.00
#
_symmetry.space_group_name_H-M   'P 1'
#
loop_
_entity.id
_entity.type
_entity.pdbx_description
1 polymer ?
#
loop_
_entity_poly.entity_id
_entity_poly.type
_entity_poly.pdbx_seq_one_letter_code
_entity_poly.pdbx_strand_id
1 'polypeptide(L)'
;MWVYEKRLEYPIKITRPNPALAKLIISQYGGPDGELGASLRYLSQRYSMPYPELKAILTDIGSEELNHLEMVGTIVYQLTRNLSEEEIKKSGFDTYFVDHTTGVYPADANGMPWSAATIQVTGDTITDLHEDMAAEQKARTTYDNILRFCDDPDVKDPIRFLREREIVHYQRFGEAKRGTERSFKFSWSAFRYIKASNPTVFRGITGFRE
;
A
#
# COMPACT_ATOMS: atom_id res chain seq x y z
N MET A 1 18.16 -9.38 12.11
CA MET A 1 17.56 -9.58 13.45
C MET A 1 16.47 -8.54 13.61
N TRP A 2 15.28 -8.94 14.06
CA TRP A 2 14.18 -8.03 14.37
C TRP A 2 14.12 -7.79 15.87
N VAL A 3 13.71 -6.59 16.27
CA VAL A 3 13.43 -6.24 17.67
C VAL A 3 12.00 -5.74 17.70
N TYR A 4 11.20 -6.27 18.61
CA TYR A 4 9.82 -5.86 18.79
C TYR A 4 9.69 -4.98 20.03
N GLU A 5 9.00 -3.85 19.87
CA GLU A 5 8.60 -2.94 20.93
C GLU A 5 7.06 -2.94 20.96
N LYS A 6 6.46 -2.99 22.15
CA LYS A 6 5.00 -3.09 22.30
C LYS A 6 4.25 -1.82 21.94
N ARG A 7 4.97 -0.71 21.78
CA ARG A 7 4.39 0.59 21.43
C ARG A 7 4.17 0.62 19.92
N LEU A 8 2.93 0.91 19.54
CA LEU A 8 2.59 1.22 18.16
C LEU A 8 3.36 2.45 17.69
N GLU A 9 3.70 2.48 16.40
CA GLU A 9 4.35 3.63 15.77
C GLU A 9 3.53 4.91 15.93
N TYR A 10 2.20 4.79 15.83
CA TYR A 10 1.27 5.88 16.05
C TYR A 10 0.12 5.43 16.99
N PRO A 11 -0.31 6.27 17.95
CA PRO A 11 -1.32 5.89 18.93
C PRO A 11 -2.69 5.60 18.29
N ILE A 12 -3.28 4.45 18.60
CA ILE A 12 -4.62 4.06 18.15
C ILE A 12 -5.51 3.77 19.37
N LYS A 13 -6.55 4.57 19.54
CA LYS A 13 -7.51 4.44 20.66
C LYS A 13 -8.94 4.67 20.16
N ILE A 14 -9.51 3.63 19.55
CA ILE A 14 -10.87 3.63 19.00
C ILE A 14 -11.85 3.25 20.09
N THR A 15 -12.72 4.18 20.46
CA THR A 15 -13.67 3.98 21.56
C THR A 15 -14.94 3.24 21.15
N ARG A 16 -15.35 3.36 19.88
CA ARG A 16 -16.62 2.84 19.37
C ARG A 16 -16.40 1.74 18.32
N PRO A 17 -16.87 0.49 18.56
CA PRO A 17 -16.82 -0.56 17.54
C PRO A 17 -17.60 -0.17 16.28
N ASN A 18 -17.09 -0.58 15.11
CA ASN A 18 -17.76 -0.44 13.82
C ASN A 18 -17.30 -1.57 12.87
N PRO A 19 -17.90 -2.76 12.98
CA PRO A 19 -17.50 -3.93 12.18
C PRO A 19 -17.73 -3.75 10.68
N ALA A 20 -18.70 -2.92 10.26
CA ALA A 20 -18.89 -2.61 8.85
C ALA A 20 -17.68 -1.86 8.26
N LEU A 21 -17.14 -0.89 9.01
CA LEU A 21 -15.93 -0.17 8.60
C LEU A 21 -14.68 -1.08 8.68
N ALA A 22 -14.62 -1.98 9.65
CA ALA A 22 -13.52 -2.96 9.75
C ALA A 22 -13.39 -3.82 8.48
N LYS A 23 -14.51 -4.24 7.87
CA LYS A 23 -14.51 -4.98 6.58
C LYS A 23 -13.89 -4.19 5.44
N LEU A 24 -13.95 -2.86 5.47
CA LEU A 24 -13.31 -2.02 4.45
C LEU A 24 -11.82 -1.86 4.75
N ILE A 25 -11.49 -1.60 6.01
CA ILE A 25 -10.11 -1.34 6.46
C ILE A 25 -9.23 -2.58 6.33
N ILE A 26 -9.76 -3.80 6.47
CA ILE A 26 -8.99 -5.04 6.31
C ILE A 26 -8.27 -5.12 4.95
N SER A 27 -8.78 -4.41 3.92
CA SER A 27 -8.10 -4.33 2.63
C SER A 27 -6.70 -3.71 2.69
N GLN A 28 -6.40 -2.87 3.69
CA GLN A 28 -5.05 -2.37 3.92
C GLN A 28 -4.20 -3.32 4.75
N TYR A 29 -4.79 -4.32 5.40
CA TYR A 29 -4.03 -5.37 6.08
C TYR A 29 -3.59 -6.45 5.08
N GLY A 30 -4.53 -7.02 4.31
CA GLY A 30 -4.28 -8.17 3.44
C GLY A 30 -4.80 -8.04 2.00
N GLY A 31 -5.20 -6.85 1.56
CA GLY A 31 -5.55 -6.60 0.17
C GLY A 31 -4.30 -6.47 -0.74
N PRO A 32 -4.52 -6.35 -2.07
CA PRO A 32 -3.43 -6.34 -3.05
C PRO A 32 -2.48 -5.15 -2.93
N ASP A 33 -2.98 -4.03 -2.39
CA ASP A 33 -2.24 -2.78 -2.24
C ASP A 33 -2.09 -2.38 -0.76
N GLY A 34 -2.16 -3.34 0.17
CA GLY A 34 -2.02 -3.12 1.61
C GLY A 34 -0.63 -3.41 2.17
N GLU A 35 -0.47 -3.22 3.49
CA GLU A 35 0.82 -3.16 4.17
C GLU A 35 1.56 -4.50 4.19
N LEU A 36 0.82 -5.61 4.15
CA LEU A 36 1.44 -6.93 4.01
C LEU A 36 2.15 -7.07 2.65
N GLY A 37 1.55 -6.53 1.60
CA GLY A 37 2.16 -6.49 0.28
C GLY A 37 3.36 -5.55 0.24
N ALA A 38 3.21 -4.33 0.78
CA ALA A 38 4.27 -3.33 0.87
C ALA A 38 5.51 -3.87 1.62
N SER A 39 5.31 -4.34 2.85
CA SER A 39 6.40 -4.89 3.68
C SER A 39 7.14 -6.04 3.00
N LEU A 40 6.41 -7.03 2.48
CA LEU A 40 7.03 -8.19 1.83
C LEU A 40 7.73 -7.81 0.52
N ARG A 41 7.19 -6.88 -0.26
CA ARG A 41 7.79 -6.39 -1.50
C ARG A 41 9.17 -5.79 -1.20
N TYR A 42 9.23 -4.76 -0.35
CA TYR A 42 10.45 -3.99 -0.12
C TYR A 42 11.52 -4.82 0.59
N LEU A 43 11.12 -5.61 1.59
CA LEU A 43 12.04 -6.50 2.31
C LEU A 43 12.58 -7.63 1.45
N SER A 44 11.90 -8.01 0.36
CA SER A 44 12.37 -9.01 -0.60
C SER A 44 13.33 -8.40 -1.62
N GLN A 45 12.98 -7.25 -2.21
CA GLN A 45 13.81 -6.56 -3.21
C GLN A 45 15.19 -6.19 -2.68
N ARG A 46 15.32 -5.93 -1.37
CA ARG A 46 16.61 -5.54 -0.76
C ARG A 46 17.72 -6.59 -0.98
N TYR A 47 17.38 -7.87 -1.17
CA TYR A 47 18.38 -8.93 -1.29
C TYR A 47 19.11 -8.91 -2.64
N SER A 48 18.41 -8.52 -3.71
CA SER A 48 18.98 -8.36 -5.06
C SER A 48 19.44 -6.93 -5.35
N MET A 49 19.03 -5.94 -4.55
CA MET A 49 19.43 -4.54 -4.73
C MET A 49 20.96 -4.35 -4.63
N PRO A 50 21.64 -3.93 -5.73
CA PRO A 50 23.10 -3.86 -5.76
C PRO A 50 23.67 -2.61 -5.08
N TYR A 51 22.85 -1.58 -4.89
CA TYR A 51 23.26 -0.30 -4.30
C TYR A 51 23.00 -0.29 -2.79
N PRO A 52 24.04 -0.14 -1.94
CA PRO A 52 23.89 -0.17 -0.48
C PRO A 52 22.88 0.85 0.07
N GLU A 53 22.86 2.06 -0.50
CA GLU A 53 21.94 3.13 -0.11
C GLU A 53 20.48 2.80 -0.43
N LEU A 54 20.22 2.11 -1.54
CA LEU A 54 18.87 1.69 -1.91
C LEU A 54 18.42 0.49 -1.10
N LYS A 55 19.34 -0.43 -0.78
CA LYS A 55 19.10 -1.52 0.15
C LYS A 55 18.72 -1.01 1.54
N ALA A 56 19.33 0.08 1.99
CA ALA A 56 18.95 0.76 3.22
C ALA A 56 17.54 1.32 3.13
N ILE A 57 17.20 2.07 2.07
CA ILE A 57 15.84 2.61 1.85
C ILE A 57 14.78 1.50 1.86
N LEU A 58 15.00 0.42 1.13
CA LEU A 58 14.09 -0.74 1.09
C LEU A 58 13.96 -1.43 2.46
N THR A 59 15.05 -1.48 3.22
CA THR A 59 15.04 -2.05 4.57
C THR A 59 14.28 -1.16 5.54
N ASP A 60 14.52 0.15 5.49
CA ASP A 60 13.92 1.12 6.41
C ASP A 60 12.41 1.20 6.17
N ILE A 61 11.99 1.43 4.92
CA ILE A 61 10.57 1.52 4.55
C ILE A 61 9.89 0.16 4.76
N GLY A 62 10.45 -0.95 4.26
CA GLY A 62 9.85 -2.27 4.46
C GLY A 62 9.74 -2.70 5.93
N SER A 63 10.57 -2.16 6.82
CA SER A 63 10.41 -2.36 8.27
C SER A 63 9.32 -1.47 8.86
N GLU A 64 9.18 -0.24 8.37
CA GLU A 64 8.08 0.66 8.72
C GLU A 64 6.72 0.07 8.33
N GLU A 65 6.62 -0.55 7.14
CA GLU A 65 5.40 -1.22 6.68
C GLU A 65 4.92 -2.35 7.61
N LEU A 66 5.83 -3.02 8.32
CA LEU A 66 5.44 -4.02 9.33
C LEU A 66 4.77 -3.36 10.55
N ASN A 67 5.18 -2.14 10.90
CA ASN A 67 4.50 -1.35 11.94
C ASN A 67 3.14 -0.87 11.44
N HIS A 68 3.04 -0.46 10.18
CA HIS A 68 1.77 -0.07 9.56
C HIS A 68 0.80 -1.25 9.52
N LEU A 69 1.28 -2.45 9.19
CA LEU A 69 0.52 -3.69 9.27
C LEU A 69 -0.03 -3.93 10.69
N GLU A 70 0.80 -3.74 11.72
CA GLU A 70 0.37 -3.83 13.13
C GLU A 70 -0.69 -2.77 13.48
N MET A 71 -0.52 -1.54 12.98
CA MET A 71 -1.48 -0.46 13.16
C MET A 71 -2.84 -0.81 12.53
N VAL A 72 -2.88 -1.26 11.28
CA VAL A 72 -4.13 -1.66 10.60
C VAL A 72 -4.78 -2.84 11.33
N GLY A 73 -3.99 -3.84 11.74
CA GLY A 73 -4.49 -4.96 12.54
C GLY A 73 -5.10 -4.50 13.88
N THR A 74 -4.47 -3.52 14.54
CA THR A 74 -4.97 -2.91 15.77
C THR A 74 -6.29 -2.16 15.53
N ILE A 75 -6.41 -1.42 14.42
CA ILE A 75 -7.65 -0.73 14.05
C ILE A 75 -8.78 -1.74 13.86
N VAL A 76 -8.55 -2.79 13.05
CA VAL A 76 -9.54 -3.84 12.81
C VAL A 76 -9.96 -4.49 14.13
N TYR A 77 -9.00 -4.87 14.97
CA TYR A 77 -9.27 -5.47 16.28
C TYR A 77 -10.13 -4.57 17.19
N GLN A 78 -9.81 -3.28 17.28
CA GLN A 78 -10.58 -2.36 18.14
C GLN A 78 -11.97 -2.07 17.57
N LEU A 79 -12.16 -2.15 16.25
CA LEU A 79 -13.46 -1.99 15.59
C LEU A 79 -14.38 -3.21 15.72
N THR A 80 -13.83 -4.40 15.99
CA THR A 80 -14.58 -5.66 16.04
C THR A 80 -14.66 -6.29 17.43
N ARG A 81 -14.11 -5.63 18.47
CA ARG A 81 -14.17 -6.13 19.85
C ARG A 81 -15.57 -6.01 20.46
N ASN A 82 -15.90 -6.98 21.32
CA ASN A 82 -17.09 -6.99 22.18
C ASN A 82 -18.44 -6.85 21.43
N LEU A 83 -18.53 -7.35 20.20
CA LEU A 83 -19.77 -7.31 19.42
C LEU A 83 -20.80 -8.33 19.94
N SER A 84 -22.05 -7.89 20.04
CA SER A 84 -23.20 -8.78 20.19
C SER A 84 -23.58 -9.45 18.87
N GLU A 85 -24.32 -10.57 18.95
CA GLU A 85 -24.85 -11.25 17.76
C GLU A 85 -25.73 -10.34 16.89
N GLU A 86 -26.48 -9.43 17.51
CA GLU A 86 -27.33 -8.47 16.82
C GLU A 86 -26.50 -7.44 16.04
N GLU A 87 -25.41 -6.93 16.62
CA GLU A 87 -24.49 -6.00 15.94
C GLU A 87 -23.81 -6.68 14.75
N ILE A 88 -23.34 -7.92 14.92
CA ILE A 88 -22.70 -8.71 13.85
C ILE A 88 -23.64 -8.87 12.64
N LYS A 89 -24.90 -9.23 12.89
CA LYS A 89 -25.92 -9.40 11.84
C LYS A 89 -26.26 -8.07 11.17
N LYS A 90 -26.49 -7.01 11.95
CA LYS A 90 -26.88 -5.70 11.43
C LYS A 90 -25.79 -5.04 10.58
N SER A 91 -24.52 -5.28 10.88
CA SER A 91 -23.40 -4.70 10.14
C SER A 91 -22.99 -5.49 8.89
N GLY A 92 -23.58 -6.68 8.66
CA GLY A 92 -23.13 -7.59 7.61
C GLY A 92 -21.72 -8.15 7.85
N PHE A 93 -21.31 -8.28 9.11
CA PHE A 93 -20.03 -8.89 9.52
C PHE A 93 -20.14 -10.39 9.80
N ASP A 94 -21.38 -10.91 9.78
CA ASP A 94 -21.73 -12.30 9.96
C ASP A 94 -20.94 -13.27 9.08
N THR A 95 -20.80 -13.00 7.78
CA THR A 95 -20.05 -13.90 6.88
C THR A 95 -18.57 -14.00 7.26
N TYR A 96 -17.95 -12.89 7.64
CA TYR A 96 -16.57 -12.87 8.13
C TYR A 96 -16.46 -13.56 9.49
N PHE A 97 -17.44 -13.33 10.37
CA PHE A 97 -17.45 -13.85 11.73
C PHE A 97 -17.54 -15.39 11.76
N VAL A 98 -18.28 -16.01 10.85
CA VAL A 98 -18.39 -17.48 10.81
C VAL A 98 -17.03 -18.13 10.58
N ASP A 99 -16.20 -17.57 9.70
CA ASP A 99 -14.90 -18.14 9.35
C ASP A 99 -13.76 -17.67 10.28
N HIS A 100 -13.85 -16.46 10.84
CA HIS A 100 -12.74 -15.81 11.52
C HIS A 100 -13.07 -15.24 12.90
N THR A 101 -14.33 -15.32 13.34
CA THR A 101 -14.84 -14.66 14.54
C THR A 101 -14.53 -13.16 14.51
N THR A 102 -13.48 -12.72 15.17
CA THR A 102 -12.97 -11.33 15.17
C THR A 102 -11.47 -11.27 14.94
N GLY A 103 -10.85 -12.39 14.55
CA GLY A 103 -9.44 -12.46 14.21
C GLY A 103 -9.12 -11.62 12.97
N VAL A 104 -7.93 -11.03 12.93
CA VAL A 104 -7.46 -10.23 11.79
C VAL A 104 -6.92 -11.16 10.71
N TYR A 105 -7.79 -11.56 9.79
CA TYR A 105 -7.44 -12.43 8.66
C TYR A 105 -6.83 -11.61 7.49
N PRO A 106 -5.66 -11.99 6.94
CA PRO A 106 -5.06 -11.31 5.79
C PRO A 106 -5.86 -11.53 4.50
N ALA A 107 -6.83 -10.65 4.25
CA ALA A 107 -7.67 -10.65 3.07
C ALA A 107 -8.04 -9.23 2.62
N ASP A 108 -8.54 -9.10 1.39
CA ASP A 108 -9.15 -7.86 0.91
C ASP A 108 -10.57 -7.63 1.50
N ALA A 109 -11.18 -6.49 1.17
CA ALA A 109 -12.53 -6.15 1.66
C ALA A 109 -13.65 -7.09 1.16
N ASN A 110 -13.39 -7.90 0.13
CA ASN A 110 -14.31 -8.92 -0.38
C ASN A 110 -14.02 -10.31 0.22
N GLY A 111 -13.02 -10.43 1.10
CA GLY A 111 -12.63 -11.68 1.73
C GLY A 111 -11.67 -12.54 0.90
N MET A 112 -11.10 -12.03 -0.19
CA MET A 112 -10.09 -12.77 -0.96
C MET A 112 -8.79 -12.83 -0.15
N PRO A 113 -8.25 -14.03 0.14
CA PRO A 113 -7.00 -14.15 0.88
C PRO A 113 -5.84 -13.46 0.18
N TRP A 114 -4.94 -12.87 0.96
CA TRP A 114 -3.73 -12.27 0.44
C TRP A 114 -2.91 -13.30 -0.37
N SER A 115 -2.30 -12.84 -1.47
CA SER A 115 -1.48 -13.67 -2.33
C SER A 115 -0.25 -12.91 -2.80
N ALA A 116 0.90 -13.59 -2.81
CA ALA A 116 2.14 -13.07 -3.39
C ALA A 116 2.00 -12.71 -4.88
N ALA A 117 0.96 -13.20 -5.57
CA ALA A 117 0.62 -12.79 -6.93
C ALA A 117 0.25 -11.30 -7.07
N THR A 118 0.02 -10.59 -5.97
CA THR A 118 -0.37 -9.17 -5.95
C THR A 118 0.82 -8.20 -5.93
N ILE A 119 2.05 -8.70 -5.75
CA ILE A 119 3.28 -7.90 -5.69
C ILE A 119 4.29 -8.34 -6.75
N GLN A 120 5.29 -7.50 -7.03
CA GLN A 120 6.41 -7.84 -7.90
C GLN A 120 7.77 -7.61 -7.22
N VAL A 121 8.68 -8.57 -7.43
CA VAL A 121 10.07 -8.51 -6.99
C VAL A 121 10.90 -9.07 -8.14
N THR A 122 11.48 -8.20 -8.95
CA THR A 122 12.11 -8.58 -10.22
C THR A 122 13.62 -8.72 -10.09
N GLY A 123 14.24 -8.01 -9.14
CA GLY A 123 15.69 -7.92 -8.99
C GLY A 123 16.35 -6.94 -9.96
N ASP A 124 15.58 -6.27 -10.82
CA ASP A 124 16.05 -5.13 -11.59
C ASP A 124 15.78 -3.83 -10.83
N THR A 125 16.82 -3.03 -10.59
CA THR A 125 16.74 -1.83 -9.75
C THR A 125 15.71 -0.81 -10.25
N ILE A 126 15.66 -0.55 -11.55
CA ILE A 126 14.76 0.49 -12.09
C ILE A 126 13.33 0.00 -12.12
N THR A 127 13.12 -1.28 -12.43
CA THR A 127 11.81 -1.91 -12.44
C THR A 127 11.22 -1.97 -11.04
N ASP A 128 12.00 -2.44 -10.05
CA ASP A 128 11.54 -2.54 -8.67
C ASP A 128 11.20 -1.16 -8.08
N LEU A 129 12.03 -0.12 -8.32
CA LEU A 129 11.72 1.23 -7.84
C LEU A 129 10.46 1.85 -8.50
N HIS A 130 10.14 1.47 -9.74
CA HIS A 130 8.87 1.88 -10.36
C HIS A 130 7.67 1.16 -9.75
N GLU A 131 7.81 -0.14 -9.51
CA GLU A 131 6.80 -0.95 -8.81
C GLU A 131 6.53 -0.35 -7.42
N ASP A 132 7.56 0.01 -6.66
CA ASP A 132 7.42 0.58 -5.32
C ASP A 132 6.67 1.91 -5.37
N MET A 133 7.06 2.83 -6.27
CA MET A 133 6.32 4.08 -6.47
C MET A 133 4.85 3.85 -6.86
N ALA A 134 4.57 2.82 -7.65
CA ALA A 134 3.19 2.50 -8.04
C ALA A 134 2.41 1.88 -6.87
N ALA A 135 3.04 1.02 -6.06
CA ALA A 135 2.47 0.43 -4.87
C ALA A 135 2.01 1.51 -3.88
N GLU A 136 2.90 2.44 -3.53
CA GLU A 136 2.62 3.57 -2.64
C GLU A 136 1.41 4.40 -3.11
N GLN A 137 1.30 4.66 -4.41
CA GLN A 137 0.17 5.44 -4.95
C GLN A 137 -1.15 4.68 -4.90
N LYS A 138 -1.12 3.36 -5.08
CA LYS A 138 -2.31 2.51 -4.95
C LYS A 138 -2.74 2.41 -3.48
N ALA A 139 -1.80 2.17 -2.55
CA ALA A 139 -2.05 2.18 -1.11
C ALA A 139 -2.66 3.51 -0.64
N ARG A 140 -2.03 4.64 -1.00
CA ARG A 140 -2.56 6.00 -0.74
C ARG A 140 -3.98 6.19 -1.26
N THR A 141 -4.30 5.65 -2.44
CA THR A 141 -5.64 5.73 -3.03
C THR A 141 -6.65 4.90 -2.23
N THR A 142 -6.27 3.71 -1.78
CA THR A 142 -7.09 2.87 -0.90
C THR A 142 -7.38 3.56 0.42
N TYR A 143 -6.39 4.20 1.04
CA TYR A 143 -6.60 5.02 2.24
C TYR A 143 -7.53 6.22 2.00
N ASP A 144 -7.35 6.95 0.91
CA ASP A 144 -8.29 8.02 0.53
C ASP A 144 -9.72 7.48 0.38
N ASN A 145 -9.90 6.27 -0.15
CA ASN A 145 -11.22 5.64 -0.27
C ASN A 145 -11.79 5.33 1.12
N ILE A 146 -11.02 4.71 2.02
CA ILE A 146 -11.43 4.42 3.40
C ILE A 146 -11.88 5.71 4.11
N LEU A 147 -11.11 6.80 3.97
CA LEU A 147 -11.42 8.09 4.60
C LEU A 147 -12.77 8.70 4.15
N ARG A 148 -13.29 8.32 2.97
CA ARG A 148 -14.62 8.73 2.49
C ARG A 148 -15.77 7.98 3.17
N PHE A 149 -15.51 6.79 3.72
CA PHE A 149 -16.51 5.96 4.42
C PHE A 149 -16.38 6.02 5.95
N CYS A 150 -15.33 6.66 6.45
CA CYS A 150 -15.10 6.82 7.87
C CYS A 150 -15.65 8.18 8.32
N ASP A 151 -16.35 8.21 9.46
CA ASP A 151 -16.74 9.47 10.14
C ASP A 151 -16.12 9.60 11.53
N ASP A 152 -15.70 8.49 12.13
CA ASP A 152 -15.16 8.43 13.48
C ASP A 152 -13.76 9.08 13.55
N PRO A 153 -13.56 10.15 14.33
CA PRO A 153 -12.26 10.80 14.46
C PRO A 153 -11.17 9.88 15.02
N ASP A 154 -11.52 8.93 15.92
CA ASP A 154 -10.56 8.00 16.52
C ASP A 154 -10.00 7.02 15.48
N VAL A 155 -10.73 6.79 14.38
CA VAL A 155 -10.31 5.94 13.26
C VAL A 155 -9.67 6.79 12.16
N LYS A 156 -10.19 8.00 11.87
CA LYS A 156 -9.64 8.89 10.85
C LYS A 156 -8.20 9.28 11.13
N ASP A 157 -7.88 9.55 12.39
CA ASP A 157 -6.55 10.05 12.78
C ASP A 157 -5.41 9.09 12.40
N PRO A 158 -5.42 7.81 12.84
CA PRO A 158 -4.37 6.88 12.43
C PRO A 158 -4.41 6.53 10.94
N ILE A 159 -5.58 6.52 10.30
CA ILE A 159 -5.67 6.31 8.84
C ILE A 159 -5.05 7.48 8.07
N ARG A 160 -5.17 8.73 8.56
CA ARG A 160 -4.49 9.89 7.95
C ARG A 160 -2.99 9.81 8.11
N PHE A 161 -2.51 9.38 9.27
CA PHE A 161 -1.08 9.14 9.50
C PHE A 161 -0.54 8.16 8.46
N LEU A 162 -1.13 6.97 8.35
CA LEU A 162 -0.73 5.94 7.36
C LEU A 162 -0.73 6.53 5.94
N ARG A 163 -1.84 7.14 5.54
CA ARG A 163 -2.00 7.81 4.24
C ARG A 163 -0.92 8.86 3.95
N GLU A 164 -0.44 9.59 4.95
CA GLU A 164 0.64 10.57 4.81
C GLU A 164 2.00 9.89 4.67
N ARG A 165 2.22 8.74 5.31
CA ARG A 165 3.44 7.93 5.15
C ARG A 165 3.58 7.41 3.72
N GLU A 166 2.49 6.98 3.07
CA GLU A 166 2.51 6.58 1.65
C GLU A 166 3.07 7.67 0.73
N ILE A 167 2.78 8.95 1.05
CA ILE A 167 3.32 10.08 0.28
C ILE A 167 4.82 10.19 0.52
N VAL A 168 5.26 10.07 1.77
CA VAL A 168 6.68 10.17 2.14
C VAL A 168 7.46 9.05 1.45
N HIS A 169 6.97 7.82 1.50
CA HIS A 169 7.57 6.66 0.86
C HIS A 169 7.59 6.80 -0.66
N TYR A 170 6.48 7.22 -1.28
CA TYR A 170 6.44 7.54 -2.72
C TYR A 170 7.52 8.54 -3.13
N GLN A 171 7.67 9.64 -2.37
CA GLN A 171 8.69 10.63 -2.66
C GLN A 171 10.09 10.04 -2.46
N ARG A 172 10.29 9.21 -1.44
CA ARG A 172 11.58 8.59 -1.14
C ARG A 172 12.03 7.60 -2.24
N PHE A 173 11.13 6.75 -2.72
CA PHE A 173 11.39 5.90 -3.87
C PHE A 173 11.60 6.73 -5.15
N GLY A 174 10.85 7.82 -5.32
CA GLY A 174 11.06 8.77 -6.42
C GLY A 174 12.45 9.43 -6.42
N GLU A 175 12.96 9.80 -5.24
CA GLU A 175 14.32 10.32 -5.07
C GLU A 175 15.38 9.26 -5.40
N ALA A 176 15.22 8.06 -4.86
CA ALA A 176 16.07 6.91 -5.15
C ALA A 176 16.16 6.65 -6.65
N LYS A 177 15.01 6.54 -7.33
CA LYS A 177 14.94 6.29 -8.77
C LYS A 177 15.64 7.37 -9.60
N ARG A 178 15.37 8.65 -9.30
CA ARG A 178 16.05 9.76 -9.99
C ARG A 178 17.56 9.73 -9.76
N GLY A 179 18.01 9.29 -8.59
CA GLY A 179 19.41 9.04 -8.28
C GLY A 179 20.02 7.98 -9.18
N THR A 180 19.35 6.84 -9.29
CA THR A 180 19.81 5.70 -10.10
C THR A 180 19.82 6.02 -11.59
N GLU A 181 18.76 6.63 -12.12
CA GLU A 181 18.65 6.97 -13.56
C GLU A 181 19.75 7.93 -14.02
N ARG A 182 20.19 8.87 -13.17
CA ARG A 182 21.34 9.74 -13.48
C ARG A 182 22.65 8.97 -13.64
N SER A 183 22.79 7.83 -12.98
CA SER A 183 23.96 6.95 -13.09
C SER A 183 23.91 6.06 -14.34
N PHE A 184 22.72 5.85 -14.92
CA PHE A 184 22.55 5.17 -16.19
C PHE A 184 22.85 6.12 -17.36
N LYS A 185 23.92 5.85 -18.12
CA LYS A 185 24.17 6.53 -19.40
C LYS A 185 23.17 6.03 -20.44
N PHE A 186 22.01 6.66 -20.52
CA PHE A 186 20.98 6.29 -21.50
C PHE A 186 21.37 6.77 -22.91
N SER A 187 21.48 5.85 -23.86
CA SER A 187 21.62 6.17 -25.29
C SER A 187 20.22 6.39 -25.88
N TRP A 188 19.96 7.60 -26.38
CA TRP A 188 18.67 8.04 -26.93
C TRP A 188 18.29 7.42 -28.30
N SER A 189 18.88 6.30 -28.70
CA SER A 189 18.76 5.77 -30.07
C SER A 189 17.45 5.03 -30.39
N ALA A 190 16.42 5.08 -29.54
CA ALA A 190 15.18 4.33 -29.75
C ALA A 190 13.91 5.11 -29.41
N PHE A 191 13.66 6.21 -30.12
CA PHE A 191 12.29 6.73 -30.30
C PHE A 191 11.88 6.57 -31.77
N ARG A 192 11.28 5.43 -32.09
CA ARG A 192 10.39 5.31 -33.27
C ARG A 192 8.98 5.04 -32.76
N TYR A 193 8.13 6.04 -32.94
CA TYR A 193 6.74 6.08 -32.54
C TYR A 193 5.94 4.87 -33.04
N ILE A 194 5.21 4.20 -32.14
CA ILE A 194 4.16 3.24 -32.50
C ILE A 194 2.92 4.04 -32.90
N LYS A 195 2.63 4.12 -34.22
CA LYS A 195 1.33 4.55 -34.74
C LYS A 195 0.34 3.38 -34.61
N ALA A 196 -0.37 3.30 -33.50
CA ALA A 196 -1.48 2.35 -33.35
C ALA A 196 -2.65 2.98 -32.59
N SER A 197 -3.32 3.96 -33.22
CA SER A 197 -4.79 4.15 -33.21
C SER A 197 -5.16 5.50 -33.85
N ASN A 198 -5.98 5.41 -34.91
CA ASN A 198 -6.73 6.45 -35.64
C ASN A 198 -6.09 7.85 -35.91
N PRO A 199 -5.75 8.21 -37.17
CA PRO A 199 -5.10 9.47 -37.52
C PRO A 199 -6.02 10.72 -37.53
N THR A 200 -7.29 10.63 -37.15
CA THR A 200 -8.24 11.75 -37.23
C THR A 200 -8.13 12.78 -36.10
N VAL A 201 -7.35 12.53 -35.05
CA VAL A 201 -7.28 13.43 -33.86
C VAL A 201 -6.09 14.42 -33.91
N PHE A 202 -5.16 14.31 -34.87
CA PHE A 202 -3.97 15.18 -34.92
C PHE A 202 -3.83 15.93 -36.25
N ARG A 203 -4.80 16.81 -36.56
CA ARG A 203 -4.56 17.96 -37.45
C ARG A 203 -4.40 19.21 -36.60
N GLY A 204 -3.16 19.52 -36.19
CA GLY A 204 -2.91 20.76 -35.47
C GLY A 204 -1.48 20.99 -34.98
N ILE A 205 -0.60 19.99 -35.01
CA ILE A 205 0.77 20.14 -34.48
C ILE A 205 1.78 19.56 -35.46
N THR A 206 2.00 20.28 -36.57
CA THR A 206 3.22 20.13 -37.38
C THR A 206 3.75 21.52 -37.68
N GLY A 207 4.56 22.03 -36.75
CA GLY A 207 5.28 23.28 -36.87
C GLY A 207 6.68 23.12 -36.31
N PHE A 208 7.45 22.15 -36.82
CA PHE A 208 8.89 22.11 -36.64
C PHE A 208 9.51 21.93 -38.03
N ARG A 209 10.14 23.01 -38.52
CA ARG A 209 11.03 22.99 -39.67
C ARG A 209 12.41 22.51 -39.23
N GLU A 210 13.08 21.87 -40.19
CA GLU A 210 14.44 21.33 -40.17
C GLU A 210 15.50 22.32 -39.68
#